data_AF-A0A974P7W1-F1
#
_entry.id   AF-A0A974P7W1-F1
#
_cell.length_a   1.000
_cell.length_b   1.000
_cell.length_c   1.000
_cell.angle_alpha   90.00
_cell.angle_beta   90.00
_cell.angle_gamma   90.00
#
_symmetry.space_group_name_H-M   'P 1'
#
loop_
_entity.id
_entity.type
_entity.pdbx_description
1 polymer ?
#
loop_
_entity_poly.entity_id
_entity_poly.type
_entity_poly.pdbx_seq_one_letter_code
_entity_poly.pdbx_strand_id
1 'polypeptide(L)'
;MSDADTSTVQLIRFKVYIDSTPVISDIIQERISGVEYDFRQCFLFEGSNWNYIEPPVDEASHLKAQYDYMSYLCLENKDVKGIAYSFIHRKGSWNDIVRDFLDSAFKPLVDYIVDSMAKKIMILEGEKVMGNIYQNIGNNYGNINAAGRDVNYTGNIINNDIDEIMSLIEKLLPTIQSSELLTEDEKESLTDDLETIKEQVESTTPKFPRIRKALENIKSFVAIASKGAASATTLLTDWKNFVEKVGEFVVK
;
A
#
# COMPACT_ATOMS: atom_id res chain seq x y z
N MET A 1 19.15 11.98 27.97
CA MET A 1 17.69 11.89 27.78
C MET A 1 17.52 11.52 26.32
N SER A 2 17.04 10.31 26.03
CA SER A 2 17.17 9.68 24.71
C SER A 2 16.28 10.34 23.68
N ASP A 3 16.87 11.08 22.75
CA ASP A 3 16.25 11.30 21.44
C ASP A 3 16.02 9.90 20.84
N ALA A 4 14.77 9.48 20.71
CA ALA A 4 14.47 8.30 19.92
C ALA A 4 14.99 8.58 18.50
N ASP A 5 15.93 7.77 18.02
CA ASP A 5 16.45 7.93 16.67
C ASP A 5 15.27 7.86 15.69
N THR A 6 15.13 8.91 14.87
CA THR A 6 14.07 9.03 13.86
C THR A 6 13.93 7.73 13.06
N SER A 7 15.03 7.07 12.69
CA SER A 7 14.98 5.84 11.90
C SER A 7 14.40 4.65 12.67
N THR A 8 14.66 4.55 13.97
CA THR A 8 14.07 3.51 14.84
C THR A 8 12.57 3.69 14.95
N VAL A 9 12.11 4.93 15.17
CA VAL A 9 10.67 5.25 15.22
C VAL A 9 9.98 4.95 13.90
N GLN A 10 10.60 5.26 12.76
CA GLN A 10 10.01 5.00 11.45
C GLN A 10 9.95 3.51 11.13
N LEU A 11 10.94 2.70 11.51
CA LEU A 11 10.88 1.25 11.33
C LEU A 11 9.74 0.62 12.15
N ILE A 12 9.57 1.07 13.40
CA ILE A 12 8.45 0.63 14.25
C ILE A 12 7.11 1.00 13.62
N ARG A 13 6.94 2.24 13.15
CA ARG A 13 5.71 2.67 12.46
C ARG A 13 5.44 1.83 11.21
N PHE A 14 6.49 1.53 10.44
CA PHE A 14 6.35 0.69 9.25
C PHE A 14 5.92 -0.74 9.60
N LYS A 15 6.49 -1.34 10.65
CA LYS A 15 6.07 -2.67 11.11
C LYS A 15 4.62 -2.68 11.61
N VAL A 16 4.24 -1.68 12.40
CA VAL A 16 2.85 -1.52 12.87
C VAL A 16 1.91 -1.42 11.68
N TYR A 17 2.24 -0.59 10.68
CA TYR A 17 1.45 -0.45 9.46
C TYR A 17 1.27 -1.78 8.73
N ILE A 18 2.36 -2.52 8.49
CA ILE A 18 2.32 -3.86 7.88
C ILE A 18 1.36 -4.79 8.64
N ASP A 19 1.48 -4.84 9.97
CA ASP A 19 0.71 -5.79 10.79
C ASP A 19 -0.76 -5.37 10.93
N SER A 20 -1.03 -4.06 10.97
CA SER A 20 -2.36 -3.51 11.21
C SER A 20 -3.22 -3.41 9.94
N THR A 21 -2.60 -3.37 8.75
CA THR A 21 -3.33 -3.31 7.48
C THR A 21 -3.60 -4.74 6.99
N PRO A 22 -4.86 -5.23 7.03
CA PRO A 22 -5.17 -6.64 6.78
C PRO A 22 -4.67 -7.14 5.42
N VAL A 23 -4.87 -6.36 4.35
CA VAL A 23 -4.45 -6.75 3.00
C VAL A 23 -2.93 -6.93 2.89
N ILE A 24 -2.16 -6.06 3.55
CA ILE A 24 -0.68 -6.13 3.54
C ILE A 24 -0.21 -7.30 4.41
N SER A 25 -0.81 -7.45 5.59
CA SER A 25 -0.53 -8.59 6.48
C SER A 25 -0.79 -9.92 5.76
N ASP A 26 -1.95 -10.06 5.11
CA ASP A 26 -2.32 -11.25 4.35
C ASP A 26 -1.34 -11.53 3.21
N ILE A 27 -0.94 -10.51 2.42
CA ILE A 27 0.07 -10.66 1.35
C ILE A 27 1.36 -11.28 1.89
N ILE A 28 1.83 -10.81 3.04
CA ILE A 28 3.07 -11.31 3.63
C ILE A 28 2.86 -12.72 4.20
N GLN A 29 1.80 -12.92 5.00
CA GLN A 29 1.53 -14.20 5.66
C GLN A 29 1.23 -15.32 4.66
N GLU A 30 0.51 -15.05 3.57
CA GLU A 30 0.30 -15.98 2.45
C GLU A 30 1.64 -16.53 1.91
N ARG A 31 2.69 -15.71 1.91
CA ARG A 31 3.99 -16.08 1.36
C ARG A 31 4.93 -16.75 2.35
N ILE A 32 4.90 -16.34 3.62
CA ILE A 32 5.88 -16.75 4.63
C ILE A 32 5.35 -17.80 5.63
N SER A 33 4.04 -18.03 5.67
CA SER A 33 3.45 -19.04 6.57
C SER A 33 3.94 -20.44 6.22
N GLY A 34 4.42 -21.17 7.22
CA GLY A 34 5.02 -22.50 7.05
C GLY A 34 6.47 -22.50 6.51
N VAL A 35 7.07 -21.33 6.26
CA VAL A 35 8.49 -21.23 5.88
C VAL A 35 9.36 -21.30 7.14
N GLU A 36 10.14 -22.38 7.26
CA GLU A 36 11.13 -22.55 8.31
C GLU A 36 12.47 -21.94 7.88
N TYR A 37 12.70 -20.67 8.24
CA TYR A 37 13.97 -19.98 7.98
C TYR A 37 14.34 -19.08 9.15
N ASP A 38 15.54 -19.24 9.70
CA ASP A 38 16.05 -18.33 10.75
C ASP A 38 16.66 -17.09 10.09
N PHE A 39 16.17 -15.91 10.44
CA PHE A 39 16.68 -14.65 9.90
C PHE A 39 18.19 -14.47 10.13
N ARG A 40 18.79 -15.13 11.15
CA ARG A 40 20.24 -15.10 11.39
C ARG A 40 21.06 -15.79 10.29
N GLN A 41 20.43 -16.57 9.42
CA GLN A 41 21.08 -17.11 8.23
C GLN A 41 21.13 -16.08 7.09
N CYS A 42 20.29 -15.04 7.13
CA CYS A 42 20.33 -13.91 6.19
C CYS A 42 21.11 -12.71 6.76
N PHE A 43 20.93 -12.42 8.05
CA PHE A 43 21.60 -11.33 8.75
C PHE A 43 22.69 -11.92 9.64
N LEU A 44 23.91 -11.95 9.13
CA LEU A 44 25.06 -12.58 9.77
C LEU A 44 25.70 -11.63 10.78
N PHE A 45 25.72 -12.04 12.05
CA PHE A 45 26.28 -11.26 13.16
C PHE A 45 27.69 -11.76 13.53
N GLU A 46 28.70 -11.07 13.04
CA GLU A 46 30.11 -11.44 13.19
C GLU A 46 30.77 -10.67 14.33
N GLY A 47 30.27 -10.82 15.57
CA GLY A 47 30.93 -10.35 16.81
C GLY A 47 31.75 -9.05 16.71
N SER A 48 33.08 -9.18 16.63
CA SER A 48 34.04 -8.06 16.57
C SER A 48 34.35 -7.54 15.15
N ASN A 49 33.81 -8.19 14.12
CA ASN A 49 33.95 -7.85 12.71
C ASN A 49 32.64 -7.21 12.17
N TRP A 50 32.66 -6.85 10.90
CA TRP A 50 31.47 -6.33 10.20
C TRP A 50 30.39 -7.40 10.06
N ASN A 51 29.13 -7.02 10.24
CA ASN A 51 27.97 -7.86 9.94
C ASN A 51 27.66 -7.85 8.43
N TYR A 52 27.02 -8.91 7.96
CA TYR A 52 26.72 -9.12 6.54
C TYR A 52 25.25 -9.44 6.32
N ILE A 53 24.73 -9.02 5.17
CA ILE A 53 23.42 -9.45 4.66
C ILE A 53 23.68 -10.41 3.51
N GLU A 54 23.33 -11.68 3.69
CA GLU A 54 23.41 -12.74 2.69
C GLU A 54 22.02 -13.28 2.38
N PRO A 55 21.28 -12.66 1.44
CA PRO A 55 19.94 -13.09 1.09
C PRO A 55 19.92 -14.55 0.58
N PRO A 56 18.98 -15.39 1.04
CA PRO A 56 18.82 -16.72 0.47
C PRO A 56 18.30 -16.63 -0.98
N VAL A 57 18.59 -17.66 -1.78
CA VAL A 57 18.12 -17.76 -3.18
C VAL A 57 16.59 -17.88 -3.23
N ASP A 58 15.99 -18.56 -2.26
CA ASP A 58 14.54 -18.69 -2.17
C ASP A 58 13.89 -17.39 -1.65
N GLU A 59 13.00 -16.82 -2.46
CA GLU A 59 12.31 -15.56 -2.16
C GLU A 59 11.46 -15.65 -0.88
N ALA A 60 10.77 -16.77 -0.64
CA ALA A 60 9.93 -16.94 0.54
C ALA A 60 10.77 -16.89 1.83
N SER A 61 11.91 -17.58 1.80
CA SER A 61 12.91 -17.59 2.86
C SER A 61 13.49 -16.20 3.10
N HIS A 62 13.76 -15.44 2.02
CA HIS A 62 14.26 -14.07 2.15
C HIS A 62 13.21 -13.17 2.80
N LEU A 63 11.96 -13.19 2.32
CA LEU A 63 10.86 -12.40 2.88
C LEU A 63 10.59 -12.76 4.35
N LYS A 64 10.65 -14.05 4.68
CA LYS A 64 10.56 -14.55 6.06
C LYS A 64 11.67 -13.97 6.94
N ALA A 65 12.92 -14.01 6.47
CA ALA A 65 14.05 -13.44 7.20
C ALA A 65 13.89 -11.94 7.43
N GLN A 66 13.46 -11.19 6.43
CA GLN A 66 13.26 -9.74 6.52
C GLN A 66 12.15 -9.38 7.51
N TYR A 67 11.01 -10.07 7.42
CA TYR A 67 9.87 -9.85 8.32
C TYR A 67 10.22 -10.21 9.77
N ASP A 68 10.88 -11.34 9.99
CA ASP A 68 11.29 -11.78 11.32
C ASP A 68 12.37 -10.89 11.93
N TYR A 69 13.34 -10.45 11.11
CA TYR A 69 14.36 -9.54 11.59
C TYR A 69 13.78 -8.17 11.95
N MET A 70 12.87 -7.63 11.12
CA MET A 70 12.14 -6.40 11.45
C MET A 70 11.35 -6.55 12.75
N SER A 71 10.65 -7.68 12.91
CA SER A 71 9.91 -8.00 14.14
C SER A 71 10.83 -8.03 15.36
N TYR A 72 11.99 -8.67 15.25
CA TYR A 72 13.01 -8.71 16.29
C TYR A 72 13.53 -7.31 16.65
N LEU A 73 13.88 -6.49 15.65
CA LEU A 73 14.37 -5.12 15.89
C LEU A 73 13.32 -4.27 16.61
N CYS A 74 12.04 -4.37 16.22
CA CYS A 74 10.95 -3.65 16.85
C CYS A 74 10.64 -4.15 18.27
N LEU A 75 10.53 -5.47 18.46
CA LEU A 75 10.21 -6.08 19.76
C LEU A 75 11.28 -5.76 20.81
N GLU A 76 12.55 -5.84 20.42
CA GLU A 76 13.69 -5.57 21.28
C GLU A 76 14.06 -4.09 21.36
N ASN A 77 13.31 -3.23 20.66
CA ASN A 77 13.57 -1.79 20.56
C ASN A 77 15.04 -1.47 20.22
N LYS A 78 15.60 -2.17 19.23
CA LYS A 78 16.99 -2.00 18.83
C LYS A 78 17.19 -0.65 18.16
N ASP A 79 18.33 -0.01 18.44
CA ASP A 79 18.74 1.21 17.76
C ASP A 79 19.12 0.91 16.30
N VAL A 80 18.27 1.31 15.36
CA VAL A 80 18.45 1.06 13.92
C VAL A 80 19.73 1.72 13.41
N LYS A 81 20.12 2.87 13.96
CA LYS A 81 21.35 3.55 13.53
C LYS A 81 22.60 2.81 13.99
N GLY A 82 22.65 2.38 15.24
CA GLY A 82 23.71 1.51 15.74
C GLY A 82 23.79 0.18 15.00
N ILE A 83 22.64 -0.43 14.71
CA ILE A 83 22.57 -1.66 13.90
C ILE A 83 23.12 -1.42 12.51
N ALA A 84 22.65 -0.40 11.78
CA ALA A 84 23.14 -0.11 10.42
C ALA A 84 24.67 0.08 10.38
N TYR A 85 25.24 0.74 11.40
CA TYR A 85 26.68 0.95 11.51
C TYR A 85 27.47 -0.34 11.82
N SER A 86 26.82 -1.39 12.31
CA SER A 86 27.47 -2.67 12.53
C SER A 86 27.58 -3.52 11.25
N PHE A 87 26.79 -3.21 10.22
CA PHE A 87 26.83 -3.90 8.93
C PHE A 87 27.86 -3.29 8.00
N ILE A 88 28.38 -4.09 7.06
CA ILE A 88 29.26 -3.58 6.02
C ILE A 88 28.54 -2.48 5.23
N HIS A 89 29.16 -1.30 5.16
CA HIS A 89 28.56 -0.13 4.53
C HIS A 89 29.60 0.67 3.74
N ARG A 90 29.13 1.48 2.80
CA ARG A 90 29.98 2.43 2.08
C ARG A 90 30.34 3.60 3.01
N LYS A 91 31.40 4.33 2.65
CA LYS A 91 31.68 5.61 3.32
C LYS A 91 30.57 6.60 2.97
N GLY A 92 29.97 7.23 3.97
CA GLY A 92 28.87 8.17 3.79
C GLY A 92 28.50 8.85 5.10
N SER A 93 27.52 9.74 5.06
CA SER A 93 26.93 10.29 6.28
C SER A 93 26.18 9.19 7.05
N TRP A 94 25.90 9.44 8.33
CA TRP A 94 25.06 8.54 9.13
C TRP A 94 23.72 8.20 8.46
N ASN A 95 23.10 9.19 7.81
CA ASN A 95 21.83 9.00 7.12
C ASN A 95 21.99 8.15 5.86
N ASP A 96 23.13 8.25 5.16
CA ASP A 96 23.40 7.42 3.99
C ASP A 96 23.61 5.97 4.40
N ILE A 97 24.36 5.73 5.48
CA ILE A 97 24.60 4.37 6.01
C ILE A 97 23.28 3.72 6.45
N VAL A 98 22.44 4.46 7.18
CA VAL A 98 21.13 3.95 7.59
C VAL A 98 20.23 3.66 6.40
N ARG A 99 20.23 4.52 5.38
CA ARG A 99 19.45 4.30 4.16
C ARG A 99 19.94 3.08 3.39
N ASP A 100 21.24 2.96 3.17
CA ASP A 100 21.86 1.82 2.48
C ASP A 100 21.53 0.50 3.18
N PHE A 101 21.57 0.49 4.53
CA PHE A 101 21.17 -0.66 5.32
C PHE A 101 19.68 -0.98 5.14
N LEU A 102 18.79 0.00 5.32
CA LEU A 102 17.34 -0.22 5.19
C LEU A 102 16.95 -0.66 3.77
N ASP A 103 17.60 -0.10 2.75
CA ASP A 103 17.38 -0.48 1.36
C ASP A 103 17.81 -1.92 1.12
N SER A 104 18.97 -2.33 1.65
CA SER A 104 19.45 -3.70 1.50
C SER A 104 18.63 -4.70 2.32
N ALA A 105 18.21 -4.31 3.52
CA ALA A 105 17.54 -5.19 4.47
C ALA A 105 16.03 -5.35 4.20
N PHE A 106 15.33 -4.29 3.80
CA PHE A 106 13.86 -4.27 3.80
C PHE A 106 13.21 -3.79 2.50
N LYS A 107 13.96 -3.16 1.57
CA LYS A 107 13.38 -2.78 0.28
C LYS A 107 12.80 -3.98 -0.50
N PRO A 108 13.43 -5.18 -0.54
CA PRO A 108 12.83 -6.32 -1.24
C PRO A 108 11.46 -6.72 -0.67
N LEU A 109 11.25 -6.60 0.65
CA LEU A 109 9.93 -6.81 1.28
C LEU A 109 8.93 -5.73 0.84
N VAL A 110 9.35 -4.46 0.82
CA VAL A 110 8.50 -3.35 0.32
C VAL A 110 8.11 -3.58 -1.14
N ASP A 111 9.08 -3.92 -1.99
CA ASP A 111 8.86 -4.18 -3.42
C ASP A 111 7.90 -5.36 -3.60
N TYR A 112 8.05 -6.43 -2.82
CA TYR A 112 7.14 -7.58 -2.85
C TYR A 112 5.70 -7.19 -2.48
N ILE A 113 5.52 -6.37 -1.44
CA ILE A 113 4.19 -5.88 -1.02
C ILE A 113 3.57 -5.06 -2.15
N VAL A 114 4.33 -4.10 -2.71
CA VAL A 114 3.87 -3.23 -3.80
C VAL A 114 3.50 -4.03 -5.04
N ASP A 115 4.33 -4.97 -5.45
CA ASP A 115 4.08 -5.83 -6.61
C ASP A 115 2.91 -6.78 -6.39
N SER A 116 2.77 -7.33 -5.19
CA SER A 116 1.65 -8.22 -4.85
C SER A 116 0.32 -7.47 -4.82
N MET A 117 0.31 -6.24 -4.29
CA MET A 117 -0.85 -5.36 -4.40
C MET A 117 -1.18 -5.04 -5.86
N ALA A 118 -0.18 -4.69 -6.67
CA ALA A 118 -0.36 -4.42 -8.09
C ALA A 118 -0.92 -5.64 -8.85
N LYS A 119 -0.42 -6.85 -8.55
CA LYS A 119 -0.95 -8.12 -9.10
C LYS A 119 -2.38 -8.37 -8.65
N LYS A 120 -2.70 -8.21 -7.36
CA LYS A 120 -4.08 -8.37 -6.86
C LYS A 120 -5.02 -7.40 -7.58
N ILE A 121 -4.61 -6.16 -7.79
CA ILE A 121 -5.34 -5.18 -8.61
C ILE A 121 -5.54 -5.68 -10.05
N MET A 122 -4.46 -6.13 -10.71
CA MET A 122 -4.51 -6.62 -12.10
C MET A 122 -5.39 -7.86 -12.27
N ILE A 123 -5.40 -8.80 -11.31
CA ILE A 123 -6.26 -10.00 -11.34
C ILE A 123 -7.73 -9.57 -11.22
N LEU A 124 -8.03 -8.69 -10.26
CA LEU A 124 -9.37 -8.11 -10.08
C LEU A 124 -9.84 -7.28 -11.29
N GLU A 125 -8.91 -6.83 -12.14
CA GLU A 125 -9.19 -6.17 -13.42
C GLU A 125 -9.31 -7.16 -14.59
N GLY A 126 -8.48 -8.21 -14.64
CA GLY A 126 -8.44 -9.22 -15.71
C GLY A 126 -9.56 -10.25 -15.64
N GLU A 127 -10.00 -10.64 -14.43
CA GLU A 127 -11.19 -11.48 -14.23
C GLU A 127 -12.47 -10.81 -14.73
N LYS A 128 -12.49 -9.46 -14.82
CA LYS A 128 -13.58 -8.71 -15.47
C LYS A 128 -13.55 -8.77 -17.00
N VAL A 129 -12.39 -9.04 -17.62
CA VAL A 129 -12.26 -9.20 -19.09
C VAL A 129 -12.60 -10.63 -19.52
N MET A 130 -12.33 -11.64 -18.68
CA MET A 130 -12.61 -13.05 -19.01
C MET A 130 -14.06 -13.49 -18.74
N GLY A 131 -14.88 -12.63 -18.12
CA GLY A 131 -16.25 -12.96 -17.71
C GLY A 131 -17.30 -13.13 -18.83
N ASN A 132 -16.95 -13.03 -20.12
CA ASN A 132 -17.90 -13.29 -21.23
C ASN A 132 -17.20 -13.68 -22.55
N ILE A 133 -16.54 -14.85 -22.61
CA ILE A 133 -16.29 -15.50 -23.90
C ILE A 133 -16.96 -16.88 -23.90
N TYR A 134 -18.27 -16.88 -24.17
CA TYR A 134 -18.93 -18.05 -24.75
C TYR A 134 -19.08 -17.79 -26.24
N GLN A 135 -18.07 -18.16 -27.03
CA GLN A 135 -18.26 -18.33 -28.46
C GLN A 135 -18.96 -19.66 -28.69
N ASN A 136 -20.25 -19.62 -29.01
CA ASN A 136 -20.88 -20.73 -29.70
C ASN A 136 -21.09 -20.31 -31.16
N ILE A 137 -20.25 -20.82 -32.04
CA ILE A 137 -20.34 -20.62 -33.49
C ILE A 137 -21.49 -21.48 -34.00
N GLY A 138 -22.58 -20.84 -34.42
CA GLY A 138 -23.69 -21.53 -35.06
C GLY A 138 -24.91 -20.63 -35.30
N ASN A 139 -24.84 -19.83 -36.36
CA ASN A 139 -25.97 -19.18 -37.06
C ASN A 139 -27.15 -18.68 -36.20
N ASN A 140 -27.11 -17.43 -35.72
CA ASN A 140 -28.30 -16.58 -35.85
C ASN A 140 -28.00 -15.09 -35.62
N TYR A 141 -28.53 -14.27 -36.51
CA TYR A 141 -28.63 -12.83 -36.34
C TYR A 141 -29.65 -12.51 -35.24
N GLY A 142 -29.25 -11.76 -34.22
CA GLY A 142 -30.17 -11.22 -33.23
C GLY A 142 -29.50 -10.12 -32.40
N ASN A 143 -30.14 -8.95 -32.31
CA ASN A 143 -29.71 -7.89 -31.42
C ASN A 143 -30.09 -8.29 -29.99
N ILE A 144 -29.11 -8.60 -29.14
CA ILE A 144 -29.35 -9.00 -27.75
C ILE A 144 -29.05 -7.81 -26.83
N ASN A 145 -30.11 -7.15 -26.37
CA ASN A 145 -30.08 -6.35 -25.15
C ASN A 145 -30.06 -7.32 -23.96
N ALA A 146 -28.90 -7.57 -23.37
CA ALA A 146 -28.81 -8.26 -22.08
C ALA A 146 -28.95 -7.22 -20.97
N ALA A 147 -30.18 -7.07 -20.45
CA ALA A 147 -30.42 -6.39 -19.19
C ALA A 147 -29.58 -7.09 -18.10
N GLY A 148 -28.59 -6.36 -17.57
CA GLY A 148 -27.68 -6.83 -16.53
C GLY A 148 -28.48 -7.32 -15.34
N ARG A 149 -28.46 -8.62 -15.09
CA ARG A 149 -29.04 -9.24 -13.92
C ARG A 149 -28.12 -8.93 -12.74
N ASP A 150 -28.70 -8.27 -11.73
CA ASP A 150 -28.07 -7.89 -10.47
C ASP A 150 -27.24 -9.04 -9.87
N VAL A 151 -25.95 -8.78 -9.69
CA VAL A 151 -25.12 -9.56 -8.78
C VAL A 151 -25.16 -8.84 -7.44
N ASN A 152 -26.03 -9.31 -6.55
CA ASN A 152 -26.05 -8.87 -5.16
C ASN A 152 -24.79 -9.41 -4.46
N TYR A 153 -23.74 -8.60 -4.44
CA TYR A 153 -22.63 -8.79 -3.50
C TYR A 153 -23.15 -8.46 -2.10
N THR A 154 -23.37 -9.50 -1.30
CA THR A 154 -23.61 -9.39 0.14
C THR A 154 -22.30 -9.63 0.88
N GLY A 155 -21.32 -8.76 0.63
CA GLY A 155 -20.23 -8.53 1.58
C GLY A 155 -20.78 -7.63 2.67
N ASN A 156 -20.66 -8.02 3.94
CA ASN A 156 -21.05 -7.15 5.05
C ASN A 156 -20.16 -5.91 5.03
N ILE A 157 -20.63 -4.84 4.38
CA ILE A 157 -20.09 -3.50 4.59
C ILE A 157 -20.36 -3.17 6.05
N ILE A 158 -19.31 -3.14 6.86
CA ILE A 158 -19.42 -2.64 8.22
C ILE A 158 -19.61 -1.14 8.07
N ASN A 159 -20.74 -0.58 8.52
CA ASN A 159 -21.07 0.85 8.39
C ASN A 159 -19.90 1.80 8.77
N ASN A 160 -19.03 1.35 9.68
CA ASN A 160 -17.84 2.06 10.11
C ASN A 160 -16.82 2.37 8.99
N ASP A 161 -16.70 1.50 7.97
CA ASP A 161 -15.78 1.73 6.84
C ASP A 161 -16.29 2.83 5.90
N ILE A 162 -17.62 2.91 5.69
CA ILE A 162 -18.24 3.99 4.92
C ILE A 162 -18.08 5.31 5.69
N ASP A 163 -18.39 5.32 6.99
CA ASP A 163 -18.28 6.53 7.83
C ASP A 163 -16.85 7.10 7.84
N GLU A 164 -15.83 6.23 7.87
CA GLU A 164 -14.42 6.63 7.76
C GLU A 164 -14.08 7.22 6.39
N ILE A 165 -14.53 6.61 5.28
CA ILE A 165 -14.34 7.15 3.93
C ILE A 165 -15.02 8.52 3.81
N MET A 166 -16.24 8.65 4.32
CA MET A 166 -17.02 9.89 4.30
C MET A 166 -16.33 11.00 5.11
N SER A 167 -15.83 10.69 6.29
CA SER A 167 -15.06 11.64 7.11
C SER A 167 -13.78 12.11 6.41
N LEU A 168 -13.10 11.21 5.69
CA LEU A 168 -11.92 11.57 4.90
C LEU A 168 -12.29 12.47 3.71
N ILE A 169 -13.40 12.20 3.01
CA ILE A 169 -13.90 13.07 1.93
C ILE A 169 -14.21 14.48 2.46
N GLU A 170 -14.92 14.59 3.58
CA GLU A 170 -15.25 15.87 4.21
C GLU A 170 -14.01 16.65 4.65
N LYS A 171 -12.95 15.95 5.06
CA LYS A 171 -11.67 16.55 5.41
C LYS A 171 -10.88 17.01 4.19
N LEU A 172 -10.93 16.27 3.08
CA LEU A 172 -10.14 16.53 1.87
C LEU A 172 -10.74 17.64 1.00
N LEU A 173 -12.06 17.72 0.88
CA LEU A 173 -12.73 18.74 0.05
C LEU A 173 -12.27 20.18 0.34
N PRO A 174 -12.24 20.67 1.60
CA PRO A 174 -11.77 22.03 1.89
C PRO A 174 -10.28 22.24 1.56
N THR A 175 -9.47 21.18 1.65
CA THR A 175 -8.02 21.26 1.39
C THR A 175 -7.71 21.38 -0.09
N ILE A 176 -8.52 20.78 -0.97
CA ILE A 176 -8.43 20.96 -2.43
C ILE A 176 -8.77 22.39 -2.80
N GLN A 177 -9.90 22.88 -2.28
CA GLN A 177 -10.41 24.21 -2.59
C GLN A 177 -9.44 25.32 -2.13
N SER A 178 -8.81 25.13 -0.97
CA SER A 178 -7.83 26.07 -0.41
C SER A 178 -6.41 25.91 -0.96
N SER A 179 -6.15 24.93 -1.85
CA SER A 179 -4.82 24.66 -2.37
C SER A 179 -4.40 25.72 -3.39
N GLU A 180 -3.28 26.40 -3.14
CA GLU A 180 -2.62 27.29 -4.12
C GLU A 180 -1.77 26.52 -5.13
N LEU A 181 -1.59 25.21 -4.94
CA LEU A 181 -0.80 24.33 -5.81
C LEU A 181 -1.62 23.77 -6.98
N LEU A 182 -2.93 23.96 -6.95
CA LEU A 182 -3.86 23.41 -7.93
C LEU A 182 -4.45 24.52 -8.79
N THR A 183 -4.55 24.25 -10.08
CA THR A 183 -5.40 25.04 -10.98
C THR A 183 -6.88 24.82 -10.65
N GLU A 184 -7.73 25.76 -11.02
CA GLU A 184 -9.18 25.64 -10.78
C GLU A 184 -9.78 24.41 -11.48
N ASP A 185 -9.30 24.08 -12.69
CA ASP A 185 -9.72 22.88 -13.43
C ASP A 185 -9.34 21.58 -12.68
N GLU A 186 -8.17 21.53 -12.04
CA GLU A 186 -7.74 20.38 -11.24
C GLU A 186 -8.55 20.28 -9.94
N LYS A 187 -8.90 21.41 -9.33
CA LYS A 187 -9.75 21.43 -8.12
C LYS A 187 -11.15 20.92 -8.43
N GLU A 188 -11.75 21.37 -9.53
CA GLU A 188 -13.06 20.92 -9.99
C GLU A 188 -13.02 19.42 -10.29
N SER A 189 -12.04 18.96 -11.07
CA SER A 189 -11.88 17.54 -11.40
C SER A 189 -11.72 16.65 -10.16
N LEU A 190 -10.90 17.05 -9.17
CA LEU A 190 -10.72 16.28 -7.95
C LEU A 190 -11.96 16.31 -7.05
N THR A 191 -12.70 17.41 -7.06
CA THR A 191 -13.97 17.54 -6.33
C THR A 191 -15.02 16.59 -6.91
N ASP A 192 -15.18 16.57 -8.23
CA ASP A 192 -16.10 15.66 -8.94
C ASP A 192 -15.76 14.18 -8.68
N ASP A 193 -14.48 13.84 -8.61
CA ASP A 193 -14.02 12.49 -8.31
C ASP A 193 -14.32 12.09 -6.86
N LEU A 194 -14.13 13.00 -5.89
CA LEU A 194 -14.52 12.76 -4.49
C LEU A 194 -16.04 12.63 -4.34
N GLU A 195 -16.82 13.47 -5.03
CA GLU A 195 -18.29 13.38 -5.03
C GLU A 195 -18.77 12.09 -5.70
N THR A 196 -18.11 11.65 -6.76
CA THR A 196 -18.37 10.36 -7.40
C THR A 196 -18.10 9.22 -6.41
N ILE A 197 -16.97 9.24 -5.69
CA ILE A 197 -16.67 8.21 -4.69
C ILE A 197 -17.72 8.22 -3.58
N LYS A 198 -18.09 9.40 -3.06
CA LYS A 198 -19.16 9.59 -2.06
C LYS A 198 -20.48 8.97 -2.50
N GLU A 199 -20.98 9.35 -3.68
CA GLU A 199 -22.22 8.82 -4.26
C GLU A 199 -22.18 7.29 -4.34
N GLN A 200 -21.03 6.74 -4.76
CA GLN A 200 -20.92 5.30 -4.95
C GLN A 200 -20.80 4.54 -3.64
N VAL A 201 -20.08 5.03 -2.61
CA VAL A 201 -19.98 4.32 -1.32
C VAL A 201 -21.27 4.36 -0.50
N GLU A 202 -22.10 5.38 -0.69
CA GLU A 202 -23.45 5.47 -0.08
C GLU A 202 -24.52 4.68 -0.86
N SER A 203 -24.21 4.25 -2.09
CA SER A 203 -25.13 3.50 -2.93
C SER A 203 -25.33 2.07 -2.41
N THR A 204 -26.58 1.60 -2.44
CA THR A 204 -26.91 0.18 -2.23
C THR A 204 -26.43 -0.72 -3.37
N THR A 205 -26.07 -0.12 -4.53
CA THR A 205 -25.55 -0.79 -5.72
C THR A 205 -24.35 0.00 -6.29
N PRO A 206 -23.19 -0.02 -5.61
CA PRO A 206 -22.01 0.76 -5.98
C PRO A 206 -21.48 0.37 -7.37
N LYS A 207 -21.23 1.36 -8.23
CA LYS A 207 -20.55 1.16 -9.52
C LYS A 207 -19.05 1.30 -9.32
N PHE A 208 -18.41 0.23 -8.86
CA PHE A 208 -16.96 0.17 -8.63
C PHE A 208 -16.07 0.71 -9.78
N PRO A 209 -16.41 0.56 -11.08
CA PRO A 209 -15.62 1.18 -12.15
C PRO A 209 -15.57 2.71 -12.06
N ARG A 210 -16.64 3.37 -11.58
CA ARG A 210 -16.65 4.82 -11.36
C ARG A 210 -15.75 5.22 -10.20
N ILE A 211 -15.79 4.47 -9.09
CA ILE A 211 -14.90 4.67 -7.94
C ILE A 211 -13.44 4.54 -8.38
N ARG A 212 -13.10 3.53 -9.19
CA ARG A 212 -11.72 3.30 -9.66
C ARG A 212 -11.20 4.43 -10.54
N LYS A 213 -12.01 4.89 -11.50
CA LYS A 213 -11.63 6.01 -12.38
C LYS A 213 -11.36 7.29 -11.57
N ALA A 214 -12.22 7.59 -10.61
CA ALA A 214 -12.03 8.72 -9.70
C ALA A 214 -10.75 8.55 -8.86
N LEU A 215 -10.49 7.34 -8.36
CA LEU A 215 -9.31 7.03 -7.56
C LEU A 215 -7.99 7.14 -8.36
N GLU A 216 -7.97 6.79 -9.64
CA GLU A 216 -6.80 6.91 -10.52
C GLU A 216 -6.37 8.37 -10.70
N ASN A 217 -7.33 9.26 -10.94
CA ASN A 217 -7.05 10.68 -11.06
C ASN A 217 -6.49 11.26 -9.75
N ILE A 218 -7.10 10.87 -8.62
CA ILE A 218 -6.63 11.24 -7.28
C ILE A 218 -5.21 10.73 -7.01
N LYS A 219 -4.88 9.48 -7.38
CA LYS A 219 -3.52 8.92 -7.23
C LYS A 219 -2.49 9.68 -8.07
N SER A 220 -2.85 10.03 -9.31
CA SER A 220 -1.99 10.84 -10.19
C SER A 220 -1.69 12.20 -9.56
N PHE A 221 -2.71 12.85 -8.99
CA PHE A 221 -2.53 14.10 -8.26
C PHE A 221 -1.60 13.97 -7.06
N VAL A 222 -1.80 12.96 -6.19
CA VAL A 222 -0.91 12.73 -5.03
C VAL A 222 0.55 12.54 -5.46
N ALA A 223 0.77 11.83 -6.58
CA ALA A 223 2.10 11.63 -7.14
C ALA A 223 2.74 12.94 -7.67
N ILE A 224 1.94 13.87 -8.19
CA ILE A 224 2.40 15.19 -8.64
C ILE A 224 2.68 16.12 -7.45
N ALA A 225 1.74 16.20 -6.50
CA ALA A 225 1.85 17.02 -5.30
C ALA A 225 3.07 16.65 -4.44
N SER A 226 3.41 15.36 -4.37
CA SER A 226 4.59 14.88 -3.64
C SER A 226 5.94 15.33 -4.22
N LYS A 227 5.98 15.82 -5.47
CA LYS A 227 7.22 16.25 -6.16
C LYS A 227 7.52 17.74 -6.01
N GLY A 228 6.54 18.56 -5.62
CA GLY A 228 6.71 20.00 -5.36
C GLY A 228 6.97 20.27 -3.89
N ALA A 229 8.22 20.60 -3.54
CA ALA A 229 8.72 21.09 -2.24
C ALA A 229 7.80 21.14 -1.00
N ALA A 230 8.23 20.44 0.06
CA ALA A 230 8.13 20.77 1.49
C ALA A 230 6.78 21.12 2.16
N SER A 231 5.64 21.07 1.48
CA SER A 231 4.36 21.45 2.08
C SER A 231 3.37 20.28 2.20
N ALA A 232 2.94 20.07 3.44
CA ALA A 232 1.77 19.30 3.88
C ALA A 232 1.96 17.78 4.08
N THR A 233 2.79 17.44 5.07
CA THR A 233 2.86 16.09 5.68
C THR A 233 1.49 15.57 6.13
N THR A 234 0.60 16.43 6.65
CA THR A 234 -0.76 16.04 7.04
C THR A 234 -1.66 15.78 5.83
N LEU A 235 -1.64 16.65 4.82
CA LEU A 235 -2.45 16.50 3.62
C LEU A 235 -2.09 15.22 2.86
N LEU A 236 -0.79 14.98 2.64
CA LEU A 236 -0.31 13.75 2.01
C LEU A 236 -0.67 12.50 2.82
N THR A 237 -0.74 12.59 4.14
CA THR A 237 -1.17 11.49 5.01
C THR A 237 -2.68 11.23 4.85
N ASP A 238 -3.49 12.29 4.86
CA ASP A 238 -4.94 12.17 4.68
C ASP A 238 -5.30 11.61 3.30
N TRP A 239 -4.59 12.03 2.25
CA TRP A 239 -4.75 11.49 0.91
C TRP A 239 -4.32 10.03 0.78
N LYS A 240 -3.21 9.65 1.41
CA LYS A 240 -2.77 8.24 1.41
C LYS A 240 -3.76 7.36 2.15
N ASN A 241 -4.22 7.79 3.32
CA ASN A 241 -5.24 7.08 4.10
C ASN A 241 -6.55 6.95 3.31
N PHE A 242 -6.96 8.01 2.61
CA PHE A 242 -8.13 7.97 1.74
C PHE A 242 -7.98 6.97 0.59
N VAL A 243 -6.84 7.00 -0.10
CA VAL A 243 -6.56 6.06 -1.19
C VAL A 243 -6.55 4.60 -0.71
N GLU A 244 -5.98 4.35 0.47
CA GLU A 244 -5.94 3.03 1.09
C GLU A 244 -7.35 2.55 1.47
N LYS A 245 -8.14 3.37 2.18
CA LYS A 245 -9.49 3.02 2.63
C LYS A 245 -10.48 2.81 1.49
N VAL A 246 -10.46 3.67 0.47
CA VAL A 246 -11.26 3.47 -0.74
C VAL A 246 -10.79 2.22 -1.50
N GLY A 247 -9.48 1.94 -1.49
CA GLY A 247 -8.92 0.69 -2.00
C GLY A 247 -9.49 -0.54 -1.31
N GLU A 248 -9.53 -0.56 0.01
CA GLU A 248 -10.12 -1.65 0.81
C GLU A 248 -11.61 -1.86 0.51
N PHE A 249 -12.38 -0.78 0.38
CA PHE A 249 -13.81 -0.84 0.02
C PHE A 249 -14.05 -1.49 -1.34
N VAL A 250 -13.15 -1.27 -2.31
CA VAL A 250 -13.29 -1.80 -3.68
C VAL A 250 -12.82 -3.27 -3.79
N VAL A 251 -12.11 -3.78 -2.78
CA VAL A 251 -11.53 -5.14 -2.72
C VAL A 251 -12.41 -6.12 -1.93
N LYS A 252 -13.25 -5.63 -1.01
CA LYS A 252 -14.24 -6.42 -0.25
C LYS A 252 -15.47 -6.79 -1.09
#